data_AF-D8RJH4-F1
#
_entry.id   AF-D8RJH4-F1
#
_cell.length_a   1.000
_cell.length_b   1.000
_cell.length_c   1.000
_cell.angle_alpha   90.00
_cell.angle_beta   90.00
_cell.angle_gamma   90.00
#
_symmetry.space_group_name_H-M   'P 1'
#
loop_
_entity.id
_entity.type
_entity.pdbx_description
1 polymer ?
#
loop_
_entity_poly.entity_id
_entity_poly.type
_entity_poly.pdbx_seq_one_letter_code
_entity_poly.pdbx_strand_id
1 'polypeptide(L)'
;MAFREVFFLCMLVSTLSITQACQFSRSCTDITFDRNSTVMRAICSTSNLERRNASIDVNNCVGSSNGVLDCSSNFASRCINISFNGLNVAARCNRGDGVLVSSSRNLDDCIQNVEGVLQCC
;
A
#
# COMPACT_ATOMS: atom_id res chain seq x y z
N MET A 1 -53.44 24.98 18.55
CA MET A 1 -52.13 24.51 19.08
C MET A 1 -51.88 23.14 18.47
N ALA A 2 -51.10 23.09 17.40
CA ALA A 2 -50.89 21.87 16.63
C ALA A 2 -49.44 21.80 16.14
N PHE A 3 -48.98 20.57 16.01
CA PHE A 3 -47.80 20.07 15.31
C PHE A 3 -46.44 20.13 16.00
N ARG A 4 -46.14 18.97 16.61
CA ARG A 4 -44.83 18.36 16.81
C ARG A 4 -44.07 18.36 15.48
N GLU A 5 -42.87 18.92 15.44
CA GLU A 5 -41.92 18.66 14.36
C GLU A 5 -40.62 18.16 14.99
N VAL A 6 -40.42 16.86 14.82
CA VAL A 6 -39.22 16.13 15.22
C VAL A 6 -38.14 16.51 14.20
N PHE A 7 -37.21 17.37 14.59
CA PHE A 7 -36.03 17.72 13.80
C PHE A 7 -35.04 16.54 13.81
N PHE A 8 -35.34 15.50 13.05
CA PHE A 8 -34.42 14.43 12.68
C PHE A 8 -33.77 14.83 11.35
N LEU A 9 -32.60 15.46 11.41
CA LEU A 9 -31.79 15.76 10.23
C LEU A 9 -30.46 15.00 10.31
N CYS A 10 -30.39 13.98 9.46
CA CYS A 10 -29.26 13.19 8.99
C CYS A 10 -27.86 13.71 9.37
N MET A 11 -27.26 13.08 10.39
CA MET A 11 -25.80 13.00 10.48
C MET A 11 -25.31 12.10 9.34
N LEU A 12 -24.88 12.72 8.23
CA LEU A 12 -24.04 12.06 7.24
C LEU A 12 -22.71 11.73 7.93
N VAL A 13 -22.65 10.56 8.57
CA VAL A 13 -21.38 10.00 9.04
C VAL A 13 -20.65 9.55 7.78
N SER A 14 -19.96 10.49 7.12
CA SER A 14 -18.94 10.16 6.14
C SER A 14 -17.86 9.40 6.89
N THR A 15 -17.94 8.07 6.83
CA THR A 15 -16.89 7.19 7.32
C THR A 15 -15.64 7.48 6.48
N LEU A 16 -14.82 8.41 6.95
CA LEU A 16 -13.44 8.51 6.52
C LEU A 16 -12.80 7.20 6.93
N SER A 17 -12.68 6.28 5.99
CA SER A 17 -11.89 5.08 6.16
C SER A 17 -10.46 5.56 6.41
N ILE A 18 -10.05 5.60 7.68
CA ILE A 18 -8.67 5.87 8.05
C ILE A 18 -7.90 4.64 7.58
N THR A 19 -7.34 4.71 6.37
CA THR A 19 -6.34 3.74 5.92
C THR A 19 -5.18 3.87 6.90
N GLN A 20 -5.02 2.86 7.75
CA GLN A 20 -3.91 2.77 8.69
C GLN A 20 -2.62 2.80 7.86
N ALA A 21 -1.92 3.92 7.89
CA ALA A 21 -0.74 4.13 7.08
C ALA A 21 0.46 3.54 7.83
N CYS A 22 1.14 2.61 7.17
CA CYS A 22 2.18 1.76 7.75
C CYS A 22 3.54 2.50 7.68
N GLN A 23 3.74 3.28 6.61
CA GLN A 23 4.69 4.38 6.50
C GLN A 23 6.14 4.00 6.81
N PHE A 24 6.62 2.89 6.24
CA PHE A 24 8.03 2.51 6.36
C PHE A 24 8.98 3.63 5.90
N SER A 25 8.59 4.46 4.92
CA SER A 25 9.44 5.53 4.38
C SER A 25 9.83 6.58 5.43
N ARG A 26 9.07 6.71 6.53
CA ARG A 26 9.38 7.64 7.62
C ARG A 26 10.65 7.27 8.38
N SER A 27 11.01 5.99 8.40
CA SER A 27 12.13 5.47 9.17
C SER A 27 13.08 4.62 8.33
N CYS A 28 12.94 4.65 7.00
CA CYS A 28 13.83 3.97 6.07
C CYS A 28 14.38 4.93 5.01
N THR A 29 15.63 4.75 4.61
CA THR A 29 16.27 5.49 3.51
C THR A 29 16.91 4.54 2.50
N ASP A 30 17.52 5.11 1.45
CA ASP A 30 18.26 4.35 0.43
C ASP A 30 17.41 3.25 -0.22
N ILE A 31 16.14 3.60 -0.47
CA ILE A 31 15.14 2.71 -1.02
C ILE A 31 15.49 2.42 -2.48
N THR A 32 15.71 1.15 -2.79
CA THR A 32 16.09 0.67 -4.12
C THR A 32 15.29 -0.57 -4.47
N PHE A 33 15.07 -0.78 -5.76
CA PHE A 33 14.35 -1.95 -6.29
C PHE A 33 15.28 -2.75 -7.19
N ASP A 34 15.24 -4.06 -7.03
CA ASP A 34 16.03 -4.96 -7.86
C ASP A 34 15.54 -4.96 -9.30
N ARG A 35 16.49 -4.98 -10.24
CA ARG A 35 16.15 -5.03 -11.66
C ARG A 35 15.36 -6.31 -11.96
N ASN A 36 14.25 -6.14 -12.69
CA ASN A 36 13.35 -7.24 -13.10
C ASN A 36 12.85 -8.10 -11.93
N SER A 37 12.69 -7.51 -10.74
CA SER A 37 12.24 -8.17 -9.52
C SER A 37 11.25 -7.30 -8.77
N THR A 38 10.49 -7.90 -7.86
CA THR A 38 9.62 -7.21 -6.91
C THR A 38 10.29 -7.00 -5.55
N VAL A 39 11.57 -7.33 -5.42
CA VAL A 39 12.35 -7.12 -4.20
C VAL A 39 12.76 -5.66 -4.05
N MET A 40 12.33 -5.06 -2.93
CA MET A 40 12.75 -3.75 -2.45
C MET A 40 13.80 -3.91 -1.35
N ARG A 41 14.83 -3.06 -1.37
CA ARG A 41 15.83 -2.94 -0.31
C ARG A 41 15.84 -1.52 0.23
N ALA A 42 16.12 -1.39 1.53
CA ALA A 42 16.23 -0.11 2.21
C ALA A 42 17.14 -0.21 3.44
N ILE A 43 17.50 0.93 4.02
CA ILE A 43 18.17 1.03 5.32
C ILE A 43 17.19 1.61 6.33
N CYS A 44 16.71 0.77 7.23
CA CYS A 44 15.64 1.09 8.18
C CYS A 44 16.18 1.28 9.60
N SER A 45 15.60 2.23 10.33
CA SER A 45 15.98 2.56 11.71
C SER A 45 15.20 1.73 12.73
N THR A 46 15.87 1.37 13.83
CA THR A 46 15.25 0.80 15.03
C THR A 46 14.78 1.91 15.98
N SER A 47 14.05 1.56 17.05
CA SER A 47 13.68 2.53 18.09
C SER A 47 14.89 3.13 18.82
N ASN A 48 16.02 2.41 18.84
CA ASN A 48 17.30 2.86 19.40
C ASN A 48 18.17 3.65 18.40
N LEU A 49 17.60 4.08 17.26
CA LEU A 49 18.30 4.80 16.18
C LEU A 49 19.40 4.00 15.47
N GLU A 50 19.52 2.68 15.73
CA GLU A 50 20.39 1.82 14.94
C GLU A 50 19.87 1.71 13.51
N ARG A 51 20.76 1.57 12.54
CA ARG A 51 20.40 1.42 11.12
C ARG A 51 20.66 -0.01 10.68
N ARG A 52 19.67 -0.62 10.02
CA ARG A 52 19.73 -2.01 9.55
C ARG A 52 19.38 -2.08 8.07
N ASN A 53 20.12 -2.91 7.33
CA ASN A 53 19.73 -3.27 5.98
C ASN A 53 18.48 -4.14 6.06
N ALA A 54 17.45 -3.75 5.32
CA ALA A 54 16.20 -4.46 5.24
C ALA A 54 15.87 -4.76 3.77
N SER A 55 15.17 -5.86 3.55
CA SER A 55 14.66 -6.22 2.24
C SER A 55 13.32 -6.89 2.35
N ILE A 56 12.44 -6.64 1.39
CA ILE A 56 11.13 -7.27 1.32
C ILE A 56 10.77 -7.52 -0.14
N ASP A 57 10.10 -8.63 -0.41
CA ASP A 57 9.42 -8.81 -1.69
C ASP A 57 8.07 -8.08 -1.64
N VAL A 58 7.94 -7.01 -2.42
CA VAL A 58 6.72 -6.19 -2.49
C VAL A 58 5.53 -7.03 -2.94
N ASN A 59 5.76 -8.12 -3.70
CA ASN A 59 4.70 -9.04 -4.10
C ASN A 59 4.02 -9.71 -2.91
N ASN A 60 4.67 -9.77 -1.74
CA ASN A 60 4.06 -10.32 -0.53
C ASN A 60 3.11 -9.34 0.17
N CYS A 61 3.22 -8.03 -0.10
CA CYS A 61 2.43 -6.99 0.57
C CYS A 61 1.51 -6.21 -0.39
N VAL A 62 1.64 -6.43 -1.69
CA VAL A 62 0.79 -5.81 -2.70
C VAL A 62 0.10 -6.91 -3.50
N GLY A 63 -1.21 -6.77 -3.63
CA GLY A 63 -2.04 -7.63 -4.47
C GLY A 63 -2.79 -6.84 -5.52
N SER A 64 -3.75 -7.51 -6.16
CA SER A 64 -4.62 -6.88 -7.14
C SER A 64 -6.02 -7.48 -7.09
N SER A 65 -7.01 -6.67 -6.77
CA SER A 65 -8.43 -7.02 -6.80
C SER A 65 -9.15 -6.20 -7.88
N ASN A 66 -9.84 -6.88 -8.80
CA ASN A 66 -10.57 -6.26 -9.91
C ASN A 66 -9.75 -5.22 -10.70
N GLY A 67 -8.46 -5.53 -10.94
CA GLY A 67 -7.56 -4.65 -11.69
C GLY A 67 -7.02 -3.46 -10.90
N VAL A 68 -7.34 -3.36 -9.60
CA VAL A 68 -6.86 -2.32 -8.70
C VAL A 68 -5.82 -2.92 -7.74
N LEU A 69 -4.64 -2.32 -7.67
CA LEU A 69 -3.61 -2.72 -6.71
C LEU A 69 -4.08 -2.41 -5.29
N ASP A 70 -3.89 -3.32 -4.35
CA ASP A 70 -4.26 -3.19 -2.94
C ASP A 70 -3.17 -3.77 -2.02
N CYS A 71 -3.33 -3.67 -0.70
CA CYS A 71 -2.37 -4.21 0.28
C CYS A 71 -2.62 -5.68 0.62
N SER A 72 -3.06 -6.49 -0.36
CA SER A 72 -3.09 -7.95 -0.21
C SER A 72 -1.76 -8.56 -0.65
N SER A 73 -1.78 -9.56 -1.52
CA SER A 73 -0.55 -10.19 -2.01
C SER A 73 -0.69 -10.69 -3.43
N ASN A 74 0.44 -11.04 -4.03
CA ASN A 74 0.59 -11.72 -5.30
C ASN A 74 0.13 -10.92 -6.53
N PHE A 75 0.33 -9.61 -6.55
CA PHE A 75 0.01 -8.78 -7.72
C PHE A 75 0.81 -9.17 -8.98
N ALA A 76 2.04 -9.66 -8.83
CA ALA A 76 2.93 -9.97 -9.95
C ALA A 76 2.39 -11.09 -10.86
N SER A 77 1.52 -11.96 -10.33
CA SER A 77 0.84 -12.99 -11.13
C SER A 77 -0.37 -12.46 -11.92
N ARG A 78 -0.90 -11.29 -11.52
CA ARG A 78 -2.14 -10.71 -12.06
C ARG A 78 -1.92 -9.44 -12.88
N CYS A 79 -0.70 -8.91 -12.88
CA CYS A 79 -0.35 -7.64 -13.47
C CYS A 79 0.88 -7.74 -14.38
N ILE A 80 0.96 -6.84 -15.35
CA ILE A 80 2.09 -6.68 -16.26
C ILE A 80 2.60 -5.24 -16.23
N ASN A 81 3.75 -4.99 -16.87
CA ASN A 81 4.38 -3.66 -16.93
C ASN A 81 4.58 -3.05 -15.54
N ILE A 82 5.04 -3.88 -14.60
CA ILE A 82 5.31 -3.47 -13.22
C ILE A 82 6.47 -2.48 -13.23
N SER A 83 6.24 -1.32 -12.64
CA SER A 83 7.21 -0.26 -12.51
C SER A 83 7.18 0.31 -11.10
N PHE A 84 8.36 0.60 -10.56
CA PHE A 84 8.51 1.29 -9.29
C PHE A 84 9.00 2.70 -9.57
N ASN A 85 8.28 3.69 -9.03
CA ASN A 85 8.64 5.10 -9.12
C ASN A 85 8.57 5.74 -7.73
N GLY A 86 9.73 5.91 -7.11
CA GLY A 86 9.84 6.31 -5.71
C GLY A 86 9.17 5.27 -4.81
N LEU A 87 8.15 5.70 -4.06
CA LEU A 87 7.37 4.84 -3.16
C LEU A 87 6.13 4.24 -3.82
N ASN A 88 5.88 4.52 -5.10
CA ASN A 88 4.71 4.00 -5.78
C ASN A 88 5.08 2.81 -6.66
N VAL A 89 4.29 1.75 -6.57
CA VAL A 89 4.23 0.71 -7.59
C VAL A 89 3.09 1.04 -8.55
N ALA A 90 3.36 0.93 -9.85
CA ALA A 90 2.35 1.07 -10.90
C ALA A 90 2.42 -0.13 -11.84
N ALA A 91 1.27 -0.66 -12.22
CA ALA A 91 1.16 -1.82 -13.10
C ALA A 91 -0.16 -1.81 -13.88
N ARG A 92 -0.27 -2.69 -14.88
CA ARG A 92 -1.53 -2.98 -15.57
C ARG A 92 -2.05 -4.33 -15.10
N CYS A 93 -3.18 -4.35 -14.42
CA CYS A 93 -3.70 -5.53 -13.73
C CYS A 93 -4.98 -6.04 -14.36
N ASN A 94 -5.16 -7.36 -14.36
CA ASN A 94 -6.35 -8.00 -14.91
C ASN A 94 -7.56 -7.78 -13.98
N ARG A 95 -8.64 -7.23 -14.55
CA ARG A 95 -9.92 -6.97 -13.87
C ARG A 95 -10.72 -8.24 -13.57
N GLY A 96 -10.31 -9.39 -14.08
CA GLY A 96 -10.96 -10.70 -13.91
C GLY A 96 -11.68 -11.19 -15.17
N ASP A 97 -11.88 -10.31 -16.15
CA ASP A 97 -12.47 -10.58 -17.46
C ASP A 97 -11.43 -10.57 -18.61
N GLY A 98 -10.14 -10.51 -18.27
CA GLY A 98 -9.04 -10.38 -19.22
C GLY A 98 -8.70 -8.93 -19.60
N VAL A 99 -9.51 -7.94 -19.19
CA VAL A 99 -9.22 -6.52 -19.42
C VAL A 99 -8.14 -6.05 -18.45
N LEU A 100 -7.10 -5.43 -18.99
CA LEU A 100 -5.99 -4.87 -18.22
C LEU A 100 -6.22 -3.38 -17.92
N VAL A 101 -6.35 -3.06 -16.64
CA VAL A 101 -6.55 -1.70 -16.13
C VAL A 101 -5.26 -1.20 -15.49
N SER A 102 -4.90 0.06 -15.75
CA SER A 102 -3.76 0.69 -15.08
C SER A 102 -4.11 1.02 -13.63
N SER A 103 -3.23 0.67 -12.70
CA SER A 103 -3.40 0.96 -11.29
C SER A 103 -2.06 1.32 -10.66
N SER A 104 -2.10 2.10 -9.57
CA SER A 104 -0.93 2.44 -8.78
C SER A 104 -1.26 2.36 -7.29
N ARG A 105 -0.26 2.02 -6.48
CA ARG A 105 -0.36 1.90 -5.03
C ARG A 105 0.88 2.50 -4.39
N ASN A 106 0.68 3.31 -3.35
CA ASN A 106 1.76 3.79 -2.51
C ASN A 106 2.16 2.67 -1.54
N LEU A 107 3.45 2.34 -1.50
CA LEU A 107 3.98 1.30 -0.64
C LEU A 107 3.96 1.67 0.85
N ASP A 108 3.89 2.95 1.20
CA ASP A 108 3.64 3.38 2.58
C ASP A 108 2.28 2.95 3.12
N ASP A 109 1.32 2.62 2.25
CA ASP A 109 0.02 2.12 2.67
C ASP A 109 0.06 0.63 3.05
N CYS A 110 1.08 -0.11 2.59
CA CYS A 110 1.13 -1.58 2.70
C CYS A 110 2.36 -2.13 3.44
N ILE A 111 3.39 -1.30 3.62
CA ILE A 111 4.67 -1.72 4.19
C ILE A 111 5.01 -0.83 5.39
N GLN A 112 5.42 -1.47 6.48
CA GLN A 112 5.92 -0.83 7.70
C GLN A 112 7.36 -1.27 7.98
N ASN A 113 8.02 -0.50 8.84
CA ASN A 113 9.29 -0.86 9.45
C ASN A 113 9.06 -1.21 10.93
N VAL A 114 9.44 -2.42 11.33
CA VAL A 114 9.38 -2.91 12.70
C VAL A 114 10.80 -3.26 13.15
N GLU A 115 11.39 -2.42 14.00
CA GLU A 115 12.75 -2.63 14.55
C GLU A 115 13.83 -2.90 13.49
N GLY A 116 13.79 -2.14 12.40
CA GLY A 116 14.74 -2.25 11.28
C GLY A 116 14.42 -3.38 10.30
N VAL A 117 13.25 -4.01 10.41
CA VAL A 117 12.76 -5.07 9.52
C VAL A 117 11.53 -4.58 8.76
N LEU A 118 11.55 -4.68 7.43
CA LEU A 118 10.40 -4.39 6.60
C LEU A 118 9.37 -5.51 6.71
N GLN A 119 8.11 -5.16 6.94
CA GLN A 119 7.01 -6.10 7.07
C GLN A 119 5.77 -5.57 6.34
N CYS A 120 4.91 -6.48 5.89
CA CYS A 120 3.58 -6.09 5.44
C CYS A 120 2.76 -5.57 6.63
N CYS A 121 1.79 -4.76 6.28
CA CYS A 121 0.72 -4.27 7.12
C CYS A 121 -0.57 -4.94 6.59
#